data_AF-A0A8W8HR91-F1
#
_entry.id   AF-A0A8W8HR91-F1
#
_cell.length_a   1.000
_cell.length_b   1.000
_cell.length_c   1.000
_cell.angle_alpha   90.00
_cell.angle_beta   90.00
_cell.angle_gamma   90.00
#
_symmetry.space_group_name_H-M   'P 1'
#
loop_
_entity.id
_entity.type
_entity.pdbx_description
1 polymer ?
#
loop_
_entity_poly.entity_id
_entity_poly.type
_entity_poly.pdbx_seq_one_letter_code
_entity_poly.pdbx_strand_id
1 'polypeptide(L)'
;MSSDDERKKQGLISLPPELVEKIFLYLDVEDIARLSCVCLAWREIANVDHIWLHHCMERKWMRFGLHDNILQELPLCKPQSNVSNTSPYFRLYIPKETRLSPICRWKNVFIRVLHLFKNWDKGRYTLPLTLKGHKDQVKAIDCNRTCIVSGSEDNTVIVWSLSTGSKLFDIKVHSDAVTAVKLKGNMLVTGCADSSVRVIDSTTGQLAFSLQGHQGSVDHLAIIEDFIVSAGTDRTVMVWSISQQKHVHTLRGHVDEIECMAHSGYTVVTGSWDKALMVWDIRQEDAVQMLHGHREVVTCCYCTEDTVISGSGDSDVRIWRIPSGECLQVLSAHKAEVYCLACSTDVIASGSSDSTIIIWSYSGSLLHTLTGHLGVVRCLYINEFRLVSGGDQKKINVWDYRSGKLLNTIHRNPTRLHKMLVTDTKLITASPETPGTVTVISYW
;
A
#
# COMPACT_ATOMS: atom_id res chain seq x y z
N MET A 1 57.54 24.92 6.63
CA MET A 1 56.08 24.85 6.43
C MET A 1 55.60 23.41 6.48
N SER A 2 55.82 22.68 7.59
CA SER A 2 55.47 21.26 7.66
C SER A 2 55.10 20.73 9.05
N SER A 3 55.02 21.57 10.10
CA SER A 3 54.63 21.13 11.45
C SER A 3 53.22 21.55 11.86
N ASP A 4 52.68 22.62 11.29
CA ASP A 4 51.34 23.12 11.65
C ASP A 4 50.20 22.43 10.90
N ASP A 5 50.48 21.87 9.71
CA ASP A 5 49.50 21.08 8.95
C ASP A 5 49.35 19.64 9.48
N GLU A 6 50.39 19.07 10.11
CA GLU A 6 50.27 17.76 10.79
C GLU A 6 49.53 17.87 12.11
N ARG A 7 49.74 18.96 12.88
CA ARG A 7 48.99 19.21 14.13
C ARG A 7 47.50 19.44 13.89
N LYS A 8 47.12 20.09 12.79
CA LYS A 8 45.70 20.29 12.43
C LYS A 8 45.01 19.01 11.96
N LYS A 9 45.73 18.07 11.32
CA LYS A 9 45.17 16.75 10.95
C LYS A 9 44.97 15.81 12.14
N GLN A 10 45.65 16.04 13.27
CA GLN A 10 45.60 15.16 14.45
C GLN A 10 44.64 15.63 15.55
N GLY A 11 44.14 16.87 15.54
CA GLY A 11 43.40 17.45 16.67
C GLY A 11 42.12 16.72 17.10
N LEU A 12 41.48 15.96 16.20
CA LEU A 12 40.33 15.11 16.51
C LEU A 12 40.69 13.63 16.72
N ILE A 13 41.87 13.19 16.25
CA ILE A 13 42.39 11.83 16.48
C ILE A 13 42.96 11.72 17.91
N SER A 14 43.30 12.85 18.55
CA SER A 14 43.74 12.92 19.94
C SER A 14 42.62 12.95 20.98
N LEU A 15 41.35 13.01 20.56
CA LEU A 15 40.21 12.96 21.48
C LEU A 15 39.91 11.52 21.88
N PRO A 16 39.44 11.27 23.12
CA PRO A 16 38.87 10.00 23.52
C PRO A 16 37.82 9.51 22.50
N PRO A 17 37.81 8.22 22.14
CA PRO A 17 36.94 7.68 21.10
C PRO A 17 35.45 7.96 21.38
N GLU A 18 35.04 7.98 22.64
CA GLU A 18 33.66 8.25 23.05
C GLU A 18 33.22 9.69 22.76
N LEU A 19 34.14 10.65 22.86
CA LEU A 19 33.87 12.04 22.51
C LEU A 19 33.78 12.21 20.99
N VAL A 20 34.63 11.49 20.24
CA VAL A 20 34.56 11.51 18.77
C VAL A 20 33.25 10.89 18.31
N GLU A 21 32.83 9.75 18.85
CA GLU A 21 31.53 9.13 18.55
C GLU A 21 30.35 10.08 18.84
N LYS A 22 30.37 10.78 19.97
CA LYS A 22 29.38 11.81 20.28
C LYS A 22 29.36 12.94 19.26
N ILE A 23 30.52 13.42 18.81
CA ILE A 23 30.59 14.44 17.75
C ILE A 23 29.93 13.91 16.47
N PHE A 24 30.22 12.67 16.09
CA PHE A 24 29.61 12.05 14.91
C PHE A 24 28.09 11.90 15.01
N LEU A 25 27.53 11.67 16.20
CA LEU A 25 26.08 11.62 16.39
C LEU A 25 25.38 12.97 16.13
N TYR A 26 26.09 14.10 16.29
CA TYR A 26 25.56 15.43 15.99
C TYR A 26 25.75 15.85 14.52
N LEU A 27 26.48 15.07 13.73
CA LEU A 27 26.73 15.41 12.33
C LEU A 27 25.62 14.88 11.43
N ASP A 28 25.32 15.65 10.39
CA ASP A 28 24.47 15.16 9.32
C ASP A 28 25.17 14.06 8.53
N VAL A 29 24.38 13.18 7.94
CA VAL A 29 24.87 12.04 7.17
C VAL A 29 25.75 12.45 5.99
N GLU A 30 25.50 13.62 5.39
CA GLU A 30 26.35 14.16 4.32
C GLU A 30 27.74 14.52 4.83
N ASP A 31 27.83 15.06 6.04
CA ASP A 31 29.11 15.42 6.66
C ASP A 31 29.85 14.18 7.13
N ILE A 32 29.15 13.19 7.71
CA ILE A 32 29.73 11.87 8.01
C ILE A 32 30.29 11.23 6.74
N ALA A 33 29.56 11.30 5.62
CA ALA A 33 30.03 10.77 4.34
C ALA A 33 31.29 11.51 3.85
N ARG A 34 31.32 12.85 3.90
CA ARG A 34 32.50 13.65 3.53
C ARG A 34 33.71 13.32 4.41
N LEU A 35 33.51 13.24 5.73
CA LEU A 35 34.56 12.90 6.70
C LEU A 35 35.12 11.49 6.49
N SER A 36 34.26 10.53 6.12
CA SER A 36 34.69 9.17 5.80
C SER A 36 35.63 9.07 4.58
N CYS A 37 35.69 10.12 3.76
CA CYS A 37 36.61 10.22 2.62
C CYS A 37 37.95 10.90 2.98
N VAL A 38 38.10 11.48 4.17
CA VAL A 38 39.28 12.26 4.56
C VAL A 38 40.47 11.37 4.89
N CYS A 39 40.30 10.37 5.77
CA CYS A 39 41.34 9.38 6.04
C CYS A 39 40.76 8.06 6.62
N LEU A 40 41.62 7.04 6.72
CA LEU A 40 41.24 5.68 7.16
C LEU A 40 40.62 5.66 8.57
N ALA A 41 41.21 6.38 9.53
CA ALA A 41 40.73 6.39 10.91
C ALA A 41 39.28 6.93 11.00
N TRP A 42 38.99 8.03 10.29
CA TRP A 42 37.66 8.62 10.26
C TRP A 42 36.65 7.74 9.53
N ARG A 43 37.11 6.99 8.52
CA ARG A 43 36.26 6.01 7.84
C ARG A 43 35.83 4.87 8.74
N GLU A 44 36.73 4.38 9.60
CA GLU A 44 36.44 3.33 10.59
C GLU A 44 35.46 3.82 11.66
N ILE A 45 35.66 5.04 12.20
CA ILE A 45 34.71 5.66 13.14
C ILE A 45 33.35 5.89 12.48
N ALA A 46 33.33 6.39 11.23
CA ALA A 46 32.11 6.53 10.45
C ALA A 46 31.45 5.18 10.07
N ASN A 47 32.07 4.05 10.36
CA ASN A 47 31.53 2.71 10.11
C ASN A 47 30.95 2.06 11.38
N VAL A 48 30.89 2.77 12.50
CA VAL A 48 30.34 2.22 13.75
C VAL A 48 28.81 2.11 13.70
N ASP A 49 28.30 0.96 14.13
CA ASP A 49 26.89 0.55 13.96
C ASP A 49 25.89 1.45 14.72
N HIS A 50 26.25 1.95 15.91
CA HIS A 50 25.35 2.77 16.74
C HIS A 50 25.04 4.14 16.11
N ILE A 51 25.98 4.73 15.35
CA ILE A 51 25.78 6.02 14.66
C ILE A 51 24.69 5.86 13.59
N TRP A 52 24.78 4.78 12.80
CA TRP A 52 23.82 4.51 11.74
C TRP A 52 22.48 4.02 12.29
N LEU A 53 22.50 3.32 13.42
CA LEU A 53 21.29 2.97 14.16
C LEU A 53 20.54 4.24 14.60
N HIS A 54 21.25 5.21 15.18
CA HIS A 54 20.67 6.49 15.60
C HIS A 54 19.98 7.22 14.44
N HIS A 55 20.67 7.40 13.32
CA HIS A 55 20.06 8.04 12.14
C HIS A 55 18.90 7.23 11.53
N CYS A 56 18.94 5.90 11.63
CA CYS A 56 17.79 5.07 11.25
C CYS A 56 16.61 5.30 12.21
N MET A 57 16.84 5.45 13.51
CA MET A 57 15.79 5.75 14.50
C MET A 57 15.16 7.12 14.25
N GLU A 58 15.96 8.17 14.07
CA GLU A 58 15.48 9.53 13.80
C GLU A 58 14.56 9.59 12.56
N ARG A 59 14.87 8.79 11.54
CA ARG A 59 14.10 8.72 10.29
C ARG A 59 12.99 7.66 10.29
N LYS A 60 12.76 6.98 11.42
CA LYS A 60 11.82 5.86 11.56
C LYS A 60 12.10 4.69 10.61
N TRP A 61 13.36 4.45 10.25
CA TRP A 61 13.81 3.38 9.34
C TRP A 61 14.13 2.06 10.05
N MET A 62 13.90 1.97 11.36
CA MET A 62 14.16 0.77 12.17
C MET A 62 13.49 -0.50 11.64
N ARG A 63 12.29 -0.38 11.05
CA ARG A 63 11.51 -1.51 10.53
C ARG A 63 12.24 -2.29 9.42
N PHE A 64 13.03 -1.59 8.62
CA PHE A 64 13.82 -2.17 7.52
C PHE A 64 15.03 -2.98 8.00
N GLY A 65 15.43 -2.83 9.26
CA GLY A 65 16.54 -3.57 9.84
C GLY A 65 16.12 -4.81 10.62
N LEU A 66 14.91 -4.84 11.18
CA LEU A 66 14.47 -5.85 12.17
C LEU A 66 13.79 -7.08 11.55
N HIS A 67 12.89 -6.87 10.59
CA HIS A 67 12.02 -7.94 10.06
C HIS A 67 11.89 -7.91 8.52
N ASP A 68 12.00 -6.73 7.91
CA ASP A 68 11.94 -6.57 6.46
C ASP A 68 13.35 -6.56 5.91
N ASN A 69 13.91 -7.74 5.64
CA ASN A 69 15.22 -7.82 5.01
C ASN A 69 15.14 -7.34 3.54
N ILE A 70 15.06 -6.02 3.36
CA ILE A 70 15.47 -5.29 2.15
C ILE A 70 16.87 -5.76 1.71
N LEU A 71 17.68 -6.22 2.67
CA LEU A 71 18.97 -6.85 2.42
C LEU A 71 18.87 -8.14 1.59
N GLN A 72 17.78 -8.91 1.76
CA GLN A 72 17.50 -10.19 1.10
C GLN A 72 16.54 -10.07 -0.09
N GLU A 73 15.95 -8.90 -0.35
CA GLU A 73 15.19 -8.69 -1.58
C GLU A 73 16.10 -8.93 -2.78
N LEU A 74 15.97 -10.13 -3.36
CA LEU A 74 16.65 -10.51 -4.59
C LEU A 74 16.10 -9.64 -5.72
N PRO A 75 16.95 -9.15 -6.64
CA PRO A 75 16.46 -8.45 -7.81
C PRO A 75 15.46 -9.35 -8.55
N LEU A 76 14.27 -8.81 -8.82
CA LEU A 76 13.18 -9.51 -9.50
C LEU A 76 13.58 -9.81 -10.95
N CYS A 77 14.13 -11.01 -11.17
CA CYS A 77 14.67 -11.48 -12.45
C CYS A 77 15.67 -10.52 -13.13
N LYS A 78 16.43 -11.02 -14.10
CA LYS A 78 17.04 -10.14 -15.11
C LYS A 78 15.91 -9.69 -16.04
N PRO A 79 15.83 -8.41 -16.43
CA PRO A 79 14.79 -7.97 -17.35
C PRO A 79 14.88 -8.82 -18.63
N GLN A 80 13.84 -9.61 -18.89
CA GLN A 80 13.69 -10.35 -20.15
C GLN A 80 13.20 -9.43 -21.29
N SER A 81 12.91 -8.16 -20.98
CA SER A 81 12.36 -7.20 -21.94
C SER A 81 13.35 -6.06 -22.22
N ASN A 82 13.42 -5.64 -23.49
CA ASN A 82 14.17 -4.47 -23.96
C ASN A 82 13.54 -3.14 -23.49
N VAL A 83 12.69 -3.14 -22.46
CA VAL A 83 12.03 -1.93 -21.97
C VAL A 83 13.05 -1.11 -21.18
N SER A 84 13.19 0.15 -21.56
CA SER A 84 14.12 1.11 -20.96
C SER A 84 13.94 1.19 -19.44
N ASN A 85 14.89 0.63 -18.69
CA ASN A 85 15.04 0.94 -17.28
C ASN A 85 15.26 2.45 -17.14
N THR A 86 14.52 3.10 -16.24
CA THR A 86 14.77 4.51 -15.92
C THR A 86 15.94 4.68 -14.94
N SER A 87 16.35 3.57 -14.30
CA SER A 87 17.40 3.53 -13.28
C SER A 87 18.65 2.79 -13.73
N PRO A 88 19.86 3.28 -13.41
CA PRO A 88 21.04 2.44 -13.37
C PRO A 88 20.91 1.42 -12.24
N TYR A 89 21.30 0.16 -12.50
CA TYR A 89 21.29 -0.89 -11.48
C TYR A 89 22.29 -0.53 -10.38
N PHE A 90 21.79 -0.17 -9.18
CA PHE A 90 22.65 0.13 -8.04
C PHE A 90 23.11 -1.17 -7.38
N ARG A 91 24.35 -1.57 -7.65
CA ARG A 91 25.00 -2.67 -6.94
C ARG A 91 25.99 -2.09 -5.93
N LEU A 92 25.69 -2.20 -4.64
CA LEU A 92 26.68 -1.93 -3.60
C LEU A 92 27.79 -2.99 -3.70
N TYR A 93 28.93 -2.62 -4.28
CA TYR A 93 30.10 -3.49 -4.38
C TYR A 93 30.89 -3.43 -3.08
N ILE A 94 30.92 -4.56 -2.36
CA ILE A 94 31.83 -4.77 -1.23
C ILE A 94 32.98 -5.62 -1.77
N PRO A 95 34.21 -5.08 -1.89
CA PRO A 95 35.34 -5.86 -2.35
C PRO A 95 35.57 -7.05 -1.40
N LYS A 96 35.85 -8.23 -1.97
CA LYS A 96 36.03 -9.46 -1.18
C LYS A 96 37.29 -9.43 -0.30
N GLU A 97 38.27 -8.61 -0.69
CA GLU A 97 39.53 -8.43 0.02
C GLU A 97 39.74 -6.93 0.27
N THR A 98 39.44 -6.49 1.49
CA THR A 98 39.75 -5.13 1.94
C THR A 98 40.56 -5.19 3.22
N ARG A 99 41.55 -4.29 3.35
CA ARG A 99 42.22 -4.02 4.64
C ARG A 99 41.31 -3.29 5.64
N LEU A 100 40.11 -2.90 5.20
CA LEU A 100 39.11 -2.16 5.95
C LEU A 100 38.10 -3.10 6.60
N SER A 101 37.48 -2.64 7.69
CA SER A 101 36.36 -3.37 8.29
C SER A 101 35.20 -3.51 7.29
N PRO A 102 34.45 -4.64 7.35
CA PRO A 102 33.24 -4.79 6.56
C PRO A 102 32.22 -3.70 6.93
N ILE A 103 31.39 -3.30 5.98
CA ILE A 103 30.32 -2.33 6.23
C ILE A 103 29.41 -2.88 7.32
N CYS A 104 29.17 -2.11 8.38
CA CYS A 104 28.30 -2.53 9.47
C CYS A 104 26.84 -2.67 8.99
N ARG A 105 26.06 -3.45 9.75
CA ARG A 105 24.69 -3.80 9.36
C ARG A 105 23.85 -2.55 9.15
N TRP A 106 23.82 -1.63 10.11
CA TRP A 106 22.95 -0.45 10.04
C TRP A 106 23.40 0.56 8.98
N LYS A 107 24.71 0.67 8.70
CA LYS A 107 25.18 1.48 7.57
C LYS A 107 24.72 0.91 6.22
N ASN A 108 24.76 -0.41 6.07
CA ASN A 108 24.27 -1.07 4.84
C ASN A 108 22.77 -0.85 4.66
N VAL A 109 21.97 -1.08 5.72
CA VAL A 109 20.53 -0.81 5.73
C VAL A 109 20.26 0.65 5.39
N PHE A 110 20.95 1.58 6.05
CA PHE A 110 20.77 3.01 5.84
C PHE A 110 21.02 3.41 4.39
N ILE A 111 22.16 3.02 3.80
CA ILE A 111 22.51 3.37 2.42
C ILE A 111 21.46 2.83 1.46
N ARG A 112 21.06 1.57 1.65
CA ARG A 112 20.04 0.88 0.85
C ARG A 112 18.68 1.59 0.89
N VAL A 113 18.20 1.90 2.09
CA VAL A 113 16.94 2.60 2.29
C VAL A 113 17.01 4.02 1.73
N LEU A 114 18.13 4.74 1.93
CA LEU A 114 18.34 6.07 1.33
C LEU A 114 18.25 6.03 -0.21
N HIS A 115 18.82 5.01 -0.84
CA HIS A 115 18.71 4.82 -2.28
C HIS A 115 17.28 4.52 -2.73
N LEU A 116 16.55 3.70 -1.97
CA LEU A 116 15.13 3.43 -2.22
C LEU A 116 14.31 4.73 -2.18
N PHE A 117 14.47 5.56 -1.14
CA PHE A 117 13.77 6.86 -1.07
C PHE A 117 14.11 7.77 -2.25
N LYS A 118 15.40 7.90 -2.58
CA LYS A 118 15.83 8.67 -3.76
C LYS A 118 15.24 8.12 -5.06
N ASN A 119 15.04 6.80 -5.15
CA ASN A 119 14.44 6.18 -6.31
C ASN A 119 12.96 6.54 -6.44
N TRP A 120 12.23 6.52 -5.34
CA TRP A 120 10.84 6.99 -5.30
C TRP A 120 10.72 8.47 -5.66
N ASP A 121 11.52 9.33 -5.03
CA ASP A 121 11.46 10.79 -5.22
C ASP A 121 11.80 11.19 -6.66
N LYS A 122 12.82 10.55 -7.25
CA LYS A 122 13.30 10.87 -8.61
C LYS A 122 12.62 10.06 -9.70
N GLY A 123 11.69 9.17 -9.36
CA GLY A 123 11.05 8.30 -10.35
C GLY A 123 11.96 7.28 -11.01
N ARG A 124 12.99 6.83 -10.30
CA ARG A 124 13.91 5.79 -10.77
C ARG A 124 13.33 4.43 -10.40
N TYR A 125 12.72 3.77 -11.37
CA TYR A 125 12.19 2.43 -11.21
C TYR A 125 12.64 1.47 -12.32
N THR A 126 12.60 0.18 -12.00
CA THR A 126 12.68 -0.91 -12.96
C THR A 126 11.30 -1.50 -13.19
N LEU A 127 11.08 -2.04 -14.39
CA LEU A 127 9.85 -2.74 -14.75
C LEU A 127 10.17 -4.23 -14.86
N PRO A 128 10.26 -4.96 -13.74
CA PRO A 128 10.65 -6.35 -13.79
C PRO A 128 9.60 -7.22 -14.49
N LEU A 129 8.30 -6.95 -14.29
CA LEU A 129 7.24 -7.89 -14.67
C LEU A 129 5.98 -7.20 -15.23
N THR A 130 5.53 -7.70 -16.38
CA THR A 130 4.16 -7.50 -16.89
C THR A 130 3.52 -8.87 -17.01
N LEU A 131 2.65 -9.18 -16.06
CA LEU A 131 1.99 -10.46 -15.93
C LEU A 131 0.78 -10.49 -16.86
N LYS A 132 0.89 -11.27 -17.93
CA LYS A 132 -0.17 -11.49 -18.93
C LYS A 132 -0.71 -12.90 -18.74
N GLY A 133 -2.02 -13.04 -18.57
CA GLY A 133 -2.64 -14.35 -18.43
C GLY A 133 -4.15 -14.34 -18.41
N HIS A 134 -4.77 -13.25 -17.97
CA HIS A 134 -6.21 -13.08 -18.05
C HIS A 134 -6.66 -12.73 -19.47
N LYS A 135 -7.82 -13.23 -19.86
CA LYS A 135 -8.46 -12.92 -21.16
C LYS A 135 -9.23 -11.61 -21.09
N ASP A 136 -9.93 -11.41 -19.97
CA ASP A 136 -10.76 -10.23 -19.71
C ASP A 136 -10.18 -9.36 -18.61
N GLN A 137 -10.97 -8.42 -18.09
CA GLN A 137 -10.51 -7.39 -17.15
C GLN A 137 -10.17 -7.99 -15.79
N VAL A 138 -9.05 -7.58 -15.21
CA VAL A 138 -8.74 -7.89 -13.81
C VAL A 138 -9.59 -6.98 -12.92
N LYS A 139 -10.44 -7.53 -12.05
CA LYS A 139 -11.33 -6.76 -11.14
C LYS A 139 -10.78 -6.63 -9.73
N ALA A 140 -10.03 -7.64 -9.30
CA ALA A 140 -9.47 -7.70 -7.96
C ALA A 140 -8.01 -8.13 -8.00
N ILE A 141 -7.21 -7.51 -7.15
CA ILE A 141 -5.85 -7.92 -6.87
C ILE A 141 -5.60 -7.91 -5.37
N ASP A 142 -4.80 -8.85 -4.91
CA ASP A 142 -4.19 -8.81 -3.59
C ASP A 142 -2.76 -9.36 -3.68
N CYS A 143 -1.91 -9.01 -2.72
CA CYS A 143 -0.54 -9.50 -2.67
C CYS A 143 -0.08 -9.74 -1.25
N ASN A 144 0.76 -10.76 -1.08
CA ASN A 144 1.57 -10.94 0.12
C ASN A 144 3.05 -10.76 -0.25
N ARG A 145 3.98 -11.16 0.63
CA ARG A 145 5.43 -11.00 0.36
C ARG A 145 5.94 -11.90 -0.78
N THR A 146 5.25 -12.99 -1.08
CA THR A 146 5.74 -14.07 -1.96
C THR A 146 4.96 -14.20 -3.26
N CYS A 147 3.68 -13.82 -3.27
CA CYS A 147 2.76 -14.01 -4.38
C CYS A 147 1.85 -12.79 -4.60
N ILE A 148 1.42 -12.63 -5.85
CA ILE A 148 0.29 -11.77 -6.24
C ILE A 148 -0.87 -12.69 -6.62
N VAL A 149 -2.09 -12.31 -6.30
CA VAL A 149 -3.29 -12.96 -6.83
C VAL A 149 -4.13 -11.95 -7.59
N SER A 150 -4.65 -12.37 -8.74
CA SER A 150 -5.56 -11.59 -9.57
C SER A 150 -6.83 -12.37 -9.85
N GLY A 151 -7.98 -11.72 -9.66
CA GLY A 151 -9.31 -12.19 -10.04
C GLY A 151 -9.85 -11.37 -11.21
N SER A 152 -10.53 -12.02 -12.14
CA SER A 152 -10.89 -11.44 -13.44
C SER A 152 -12.32 -11.78 -13.86
N GLU A 153 -12.85 -11.00 -14.82
CA GLU A 153 -14.11 -11.27 -15.53
C GLU A 153 -14.06 -12.54 -16.38
N ASP A 154 -12.88 -13.13 -16.62
CA ASP A 154 -12.75 -14.40 -17.34
C ASP A 154 -13.02 -15.65 -16.47
N ASN A 155 -13.62 -15.44 -15.29
CA ASN A 155 -13.98 -16.44 -14.29
C ASN A 155 -12.77 -17.16 -13.66
N THR A 156 -11.56 -16.66 -13.89
CA THR A 156 -10.33 -17.29 -13.38
C THR A 156 -9.69 -16.46 -12.27
N VAL A 157 -8.97 -17.17 -11.41
CA VAL A 157 -8.06 -16.59 -10.42
C VAL A 157 -6.66 -17.08 -10.73
N ILE A 158 -5.72 -16.15 -10.91
CA ILE A 158 -4.32 -16.50 -11.20
C ILE A 158 -3.46 -16.12 -10.00
N VAL A 159 -2.68 -17.09 -9.51
CA VAL A 159 -1.64 -16.88 -8.50
C VAL A 159 -0.29 -16.76 -9.21
N TRP A 160 0.42 -15.67 -8.93
CA TRP A 160 1.70 -15.34 -9.52
C TRP A 160 2.78 -15.33 -8.46
N SER A 161 3.95 -15.86 -8.77
CA SER A 161 5.12 -15.71 -7.91
C SER A 161 5.68 -14.29 -8.04
N LEU A 162 5.86 -13.59 -6.93
CA LEU A 162 6.49 -12.26 -6.94
C LEU A 162 7.96 -12.33 -7.33
N SER A 163 8.67 -13.38 -6.92
CA SER A 163 10.13 -13.49 -7.11
C SER A 163 10.52 -13.81 -8.55
N THR A 164 9.75 -14.68 -9.20
CA THR A 164 10.03 -15.14 -10.58
C THR A 164 9.15 -14.46 -11.62
N GLY A 165 7.99 -13.94 -11.21
CA GLY A 165 6.95 -13.43 -12.12
C GLY A 165 6.28 -14.51 -12.95
N SER A 166 6.46 -15.78 -12.60
CA SER A 166 5.80 -16.89 -13.27
C SER A 166 4.40 -17.09 -12.70
N LYS A 167 3.48 -17.50 -13.56
CA LYS A 167 2.18 -18.04 -13.17
C LYS A 167 2.38 -19.33 -12.38
N LEU A 168 1.96 -19.37 -11.13
CA LEU A 168 2.00 -20.55 -10.26
C LEU A 168 0.76 -21.42 -10.48
N PHE A 169 -0.42 -20.81 -10.40
CA PHE A 169 -1.70 -21.52 -10.52
C PHE A 169 -2.68 -20.77 -11.43
N ASP A 170 -3.46 -21.54 -12.20
CA ASP A 170 -4.64 -21.10 -12.96
C ASP A 170 -5.87 -21.75 -12.34
N ILE A 171 -6.62 -21.00 -11.54
CA ILE A 171 -7.68 -21.55 -10.71
C ILE A 171 -9.02 -21.20 -11.35
N LYS A 172 -9.67 -22.21 -11.93
CA LYS A 172 -10.99 -22.11 -12.57
C LYS A 172 -12.03 -22.79 -11.71
N VAL A 173 -12.50 -22.07 -10.69
CA VAL A 173 -13.46 -22.61 -9.73
C VAL A 173 -14.79 -21.87 -9.78
N HIS A 174 -14.81 -20.64 -10.32
CA HIS A 174 -16.01 -19.83 -10.47
C HIS A 174 -16.68 -20.03 -11.82
N SER A 175 -18.00 -19.88 -11.84
CA SER A 175 -18.81 -19.92 -13.07
C SER A 175 -19.03 -18.53 -13.68
N ASP A 176 -18.67 -17.48 -12.96
CA ASP A 176 -18.84 -16.08 -13.35
C ASP A 176 -17.65 -15.22 -12.89
N ALA A 177 -17.70 -13.91 -13.13
CA ALA A 177 -16.64 -12.95 -12.87
C ALA A 177 -16.19 -12.97 -11.40
N VAL A 178 -14.87 -13.01 -11.18
CA VAL A 178 -14.29 -12.92 -9.83
C VAL A 178 -14.08 -11.46 -9.48
N THR A 179 -14.96 -10.92 -8.64
CA THR A 179 -15.04 -9.48 -8.34
C THR A 179 -14.24 -9.08 -7.10
N ALA A 180 -13.97 -10.01 -6.18
CA ALA A 180 -13.20 -9.75 -4.97
C ALA A 180 -12.16 -10.86 -4.68
N VAL A 181 -10.99 -10.47 -4.17
CA VAL A 181 -9.91 -11.38 -3.78
C VAL A 181 -9.23 -10.86 -2.51
N LYS A 182 -8.96 -11.76 -1.55
CA LYS A 182 -8.14 -11.48 -0.36
C LYS A 182 -7.19 -12.62 -0.02
N LEU A 183 -5.99 -12.27 0.42
CA LEU A 183 -4.94 -13.19 0.86
C LEU A 183 -4.62 -13.00 2.35
N LYS A 184 -4.63 -14.10 3.12
CA LYS A 184 -4.12 -14.15 4.50
C LYS A 184 -3.20 -15.36 4.65
N GLY A 185 -1.90 -15.11 4.69
CA GLY A 185 -0.89 -16.17 4.71
C GLY A 185 -0.99 -17.02 3.44
N ASN A 186 -1.33 -18.31 3.61
CA ASN A 186 -1.54 -19.24 2.51
C ASN A 186 -3.02 -19.35 2.07
N MET A 187 -3.94 -18.72 2.80
CA MET A 187 -5.36 -18.77 2.50
C MET A 187 -5.73 -17.66 1.51
N LEU A 188 -6.36 -18.07 0.41
CA LEU A 188 -6.92 -17.22 -0.62
C LEU A 188 -8.44 -17.30 -0.55
N VAL A 189 -9.10 -16.15 -0.39
CA VAL A 189 -10.56 -16.03 -0.39
C VAL A 189 -10.99 -15.27 -1.62
N THR A 190 -11.96 -15.80 -2.36
CA THR A 190 -12.46 -15.25 -3.62
C THR A 190 -13.97 -15.05 -3.54
N GLY A 191 -14.42 -13.90 -4.02
CA GLY A 191 -15.82 -13.50 -4.12
C GLY A 191 -16.17 -13.28 -5.59
N CYS A 192 -17.38 -13.66 -5.97
CA CYS A 192 -17.76 -13.76 -7.37
C CYS A 192 -19.21 -13.38 -7.60
N ALA A 193 -19.49 -13.00 -8.85
CA ALA A 193 -20.83 -12.78 -9.38
C ALA A 193 -21.73 -14.04 -9.31
N ASP A 194 -21.15 -15.24 -9.20
CA ASP A 194 -21.88 -16.50 -9.01
C ASP A 194 -22.48 -16.69 -7.60
N SER A 195 -22.46 -15.62 -6.77
CA SER A 195 -22.97 -15.59 -5.41
C SER A 195 -22.24 -16.52 -4.42
N SER A 196 -21.06 -17.02 -4.79
CA SER A 196 -20.26 -17.88 -3.92
C SER A 196 -19.00 -17.19 -3.42
N VAL A 197 -18.64 -17.51 -2.17
CA VAL A 197 -17.33 -17.23 -1.61
C VAL A 197 -16.55 -18.53 -1.55
N ARG A 198 -15.33 -18.55 -2.07
CA ARG A 198 -14.50 -19.76 -2.09
C ARG A 198 -13.19 -19.53 -1.37
N VAL A 199 -12.78 -20.55 -0.61
CA VAL A 199 -11.52 -20.55 0.13
C VAL A 199 -10.60 -21.57 -0.51
N ILE A 200 -9.43 -21.09 -0.94
CA ILE A 200 -8.46 -21.84 -1.74
C ILE A 200 -7.12 -21.76 -1.02
N ASP A 201 -6.35 -22.84 -1.06
CA ASP A 201 -4.96 -22.81 -0.63
C ASP A 201 -4.08 -22.25 -1.75
N SER A 202 -3.47 -21.10 -1.52
CA SER A 202 -2.60 -20.42 -2.48
C SER A 202 -1.29 -21.16 -2.80
N THR A 203 -0.90 -22.14 -1.98
CA THR A 203 0.32 -22.95 -2.20
C THR A 203 0.07 -24.19 -3.04
N THR A 204 -1.14 -24.73 -3.01
CA THR A 204 -1.53 -25.93 -3.78
C THR A 204 -2.46 -25.61 -4.95
N GLY A 205 -3.11 -24.44 -4.92
CA GLY A 205 -4.15 -24.04 -5.87
C GLY A 205 -5.47 -24.81 -5.70
N GLN A 206 -5.62 -25.59 -4.62
CA GLN A 206 -6.78 -26.45 -4.40
C GLN A 206 -7.88 -25.72 -3.62
N LEU A 207 -9.13 -25.93 -4.03
CA LEU A 207 -10.31 -25.48 -3.30
C LEU A 207 -10.38 -26.22 -1.96
N ALA A 208 -10.34 -25.49 -0.85
CA ALA A 208 -10.53 -26.04 0.48
C ALA A 208 -12.03 -26.23 0.76
N PHE A 209 -12.82 -25.16 0.64
CA PHE A 209 -14.28 -25.20 0.81
C PHE A 209 -14.96 -24.03 0.10
N SER A 210 -16.27 -24.18 -0.13
CA SER A 210 -17.13 -23.17 -0.73
C SER A 210 -18.20 -22.76 0.28
N LEU A 211 -18.47 -21.46 0.32
CA LEU A 211 -19.47 -20.83 1.18
C LEU A 211 -20.57 -20.30 0.26
N GLN A 212 -21.80 -20.78 0.46
CA GLN A 212 -22.98 -20.39 -0.30
C GLN A 212 -24.00 -19.77 0.65
N GLY A 213 -24.70 -18.73 0.17
CA GLY A 213 -25.76 -18.07 0.92
C GLY A 213 -26.19 -16.75 0.28
N HIS A 214 -25.24 -16.01 -0.29
CA HIS A 214 -25.52 -14.79 -1.04
C HIS A 214 -26.50 -15.05 -2.20
N GLN A 215 -27.29 -14.04 -2.53
CA GLN A 215 -28.28 -14.07 -3.63
C GLN A 215 -27.90 -13.14 -4.79
N GLY A 216 -26.69 -12.59 -4.74
CA GLY A 216 -26.16 -11.63 -5.71
C GLY A 216 -24.63 -11.68 -5.75
N SER A 217 -24.03 -10.76 -6.51
CA SER A 217 -22.57 -10.70 -6.67
C SER A 217 -21.89 -10.38 -5.35
N VAL A 218 -20.77 -11.04 -5.06
CA VAL A 218 -19.94 -10.77 -3.87
C VAL A 218 -18.76 -9.86 -4.22
N ASP A 219 -18.96 -8.56 -4.09
CA ASP A 219 -18.02 -7.55 -4.58
C ASP A 219 -16.99 -7.07 -3.54
N HIS A 220 -17.24 -7.35 -2.27
CA HIS A 220 -16.36 -6.96 -1.18
C HIS A 220 -16.04 -8.13 -0.25
N LEU A 221 -14.76 -8.24 0.13
CA LEU A 221 -14.26 -9.25 1.04
C LEU A 221 -13.29 -8.66 2.06
N ALA A 222 -13.37 -9.16 3.29
CA ALA A 222 -12.39 -8.95 4.34
C ALA A 222 -12.13 -10.27 5.10
N ILE A 223 -10.91 -10.44 5.59
CA ILE A 223 -10.52 -11.56 6.44
C ILE A 223 -10.11 -10.98 7.79
N ILE A 224 -10.90 -11.27 8.82
CA ILE A 224 -10.76 -10.70 10.17
C ILE A 224 -10.59 -11.87 11.14
N GLU A 225 -9.36 -12.10 11.60
CA GLU A 225 -9.04 -13.26 12.45
C GLU A 225 -9.56 -14.60 11.88
N ASP A 226 -10.54 -15.23 12.54
CA ASP A 226 -11.20 -16.48 12.11
C ASP A 226 -12.43 -16.24 11.23
N PHE A 227 -12.78 -14.99 10.93
CA PHE A 227 -13.96 -14.64 10.16
C PHE A 227 -13.62 -14.19 8.74
N ILE A 228 -14.43 -14.63 7.79
CA ILE A 228 -14.54 -14.02 6.47
C ILE A 228 -15.80 -13.16 6.49
N VAL A 229 -15.67 -11.92 6.02
CA VAL A 229 -16.81 -11.02 5.84
C VAL A 229 -16.96 -10.75 4.36
N SER A 230 -18.16 -10.98 3.84
CA SER A 230 -18.50 -10.75 2.44
C SER A 230 -19.71 -9.84 2.32
N ALA A 231 -19.67 -8.94 1.34
CA ALA A 231 -20.74 -8.00 1.06
C ALA A 231 -20.87 -7.80 -0.46
N GLY A 232 -22.07 -7.43 -0.92
CA GLY A 232 -22.33 -7.41 -2.34
C GLY A 232 -23.69 -6.82 -2.75
N THR A 233 -24.12 -7.14 -3.97
CA THR A 233 -25.35 -6.59 -4.58
C THR A 233 -26.65 -7.10 -3.95
N ASP A 234 -26.59 -8.18 -3.17
CA ASP A 234 -27.75 -8.66 -2.42
C ASP A 234 -28.05 -7.84 -1.15
N ARG A 235 -27.30 -6.75 -0.92
CA ARG A 235 -27.50 -5.78 0.16
C ARG A 235 -27.25 -6.34 1.55
N THR A 236 -26.67 -7.54 1.63
CA THR A 236 -26.36 -8.20 2.89
C THR A 236 -24.86 -8.24 3.12
N VAL A 237 -24.48 -8.24 4.40
CA VAL A 237 -23.14 -8.57 4.84
C VAL A 237 -23.20 -9.93 5.52
N MET A 238 -22.50 -10.92 4.98
CA MET A 238 -22.44 -12.26 5.56
C MET A 238 -21.10 -12.47 6.28
N VAL A 239 -21.17 -13.08 7.46
CA VAL A 239 -20.03 -13.44 8.29
C VAL A 239 -19.92 -14.96 8.30
N TRP A 240 -18.74 -15.47 7.98
CA TRP A 240 -18.43 -16.90 7.90
C TRP A 240 -17.28 -17.24 8.84
N SER A 241 -17.37 -18.34 9.57
CA SER A 241 -16.26 -18.84 10.38
C SER A 241 -15.38 -19.75 9.53
N ILE A 242 -14.07 -19.48 9.54
CA ILE A 242 -13.04 -20.27 8.86
C ILE A 242 -12.85 -21.60 9.58
N SER A 243 -12.73 -21.58 10.91
CA SER A 243 -12.55 -22.79 11.72
C SER A 243 -13.74 -23.75 11.61
N GLN A 244 -14.97 -23.22 11.59
CA GLN A 244 -16.18 -24.03 11.48
C GLN A 244 -16.62 -24.31 10.04
N GLN A 245 -16.08 -23.58 9.07
CA GLN A 245 -16.42 -23.64 7.64
C GLN A 245 -17.92 -23.43 7.39
N LYS A 246 -18.53 -22.51 8.13
CA LYS A 246 -19.98 -22.28 8.13
C LYS A 246 -20.32 -20.80 8.17
N HIS A 247 -21.52 -20.50 7.67
CA HIS A 247 -22.19 -19.24 7.87
C HIS A 247 -22.49 -19.01 9.37
N VAL A 248 -22.21 -17.80 9.86
CA VAL A 248 -22.42 -17.40 11.26
C VAL A 248 -23.56 -16.39 11.34
N HIS A 249 -23.43 -15.25 10.66
CA HIS A 249 -24.39 -14.15 10.72
C HIS A 249 -24.72 -13.60 9.33
N THR A 250 -26.01 -13.29 9.11
CA THR A 250 -26.45 -12.49 7.95
C THR A 250 -26.89 -11.14 8.47
N LEU A 251 -26.05 -10.12 8.27
CA LEU A 251 -26.32 -8.77 8.71
C LEU A 251 -27.11 -8.03 7.62
N ARG A 252 -28.29 -7.53 7.99
CA ARG A 252 -29.23 -6.87 7.07
C ARG A 252 -29.54 -5.47 7.57
N GLY A 253 -29.63 -4.54 6.64
CA GLY A 253 -30.03 -3.17 6.95
C GLY A 253 -30.01 -2.26 5.73
N HIS A 254 -29.06 -2.45 4.82
CA HIS A 254 -28.98 -1.66 3.59
C HIS A 254 -30.22 -1.88 2.71
N VAL A 255 -30.70 -0.78 2.13
CA VAL A 255 -31.89 -0.79 1.26
C VAL A 255 -31.50 -0.95 -0.21
N ASP A 256 -30.24 -0.67 -0.54
CA ASP A 256 -29.68 -0.76 -1.88
C ASP A 256 -28.31 -1.45 -1.89
N GLU A 257 -27.70 -1.62 -3.05
CA GLU A 257 -26.43 -2.32 -3.25
C GLU A 257 -25.29 -1.71 -2.42
N ILE A 258 -24.39 -2.57 -1.93
CA ILE A 258 -23.21 -2.15 -1.16
C ILE A 258 -22.09 -1.83 -2.15
N GLU A 259 -21.55 -0.62 -2.06
CA GLU A 259 -20.53 -0.10 -3.00
C GLU A 259 -19.12 -0.06 -2.38
N CYS A 260 -19.03 -0.01 -1.04
CA CYS A 260 -17.74 -0.07 -0.38
C CYS A 260 -17.80 -0.75 1.00
N MET A 261 -16.64 -1.29 1.41
CA MET A 261 -16.47 -1.92 2.71
C MET A 261 -15.07 -1.63 3.29
N ALA A 262 -15.02 -1.33 4.59
CA ALA A 262 -13.80 -1.18 5.37
C ALA A 262 -13.94 -1.90 6.72
N HIS A 263 -12.82 -2.18 7.40
CA HIS A 263 -12.87 -2.81 8.71
C HIS A 263 -11.73 -2.33 9.63
N SER A 264 -11.99 -2.35 10.93
CA SER A 264 -11.00 -2.12 11.99
C SER A 264 -11.29 -3.09 13.14
N GLY A 265 -10.37 -4.02 13.40
CA GLY A 265 -10.62 -5.13 14.31
C GLY A 265 -11.87 -5.93 13.88
N TYR A 266 -12.81 -6.11 14.80
CA TYR A 266 -14.09 -6.79 14.57
C TYR A 266 -15.21 -5.85 14.06
N THR A 267 -14.93 -4.56 13.90
CA THR A 267 -15.90 -3.60 13.37
C THR A 267 -15.77 -3.56 11.85
N VAL A 268 -16.88 -3.75 11.16
CA VAL A 268 -16.99 -3.62 9.70
C VAL A 268 -17.88 -2.43 9.39
N VAL A 269 -17.52 -1.67 8.37
CA VAL A 269 -18.30 -0.55 7.88
C VAL A 269 -18.59 -0.76 6.42
N THR A 270 -19.86 -0.59 6.04
CA THR A 270 -20.31 -0.67 4.65
C THR A 270 -20.94 0.65 4.23
N GLY A 271 -20.68 1.06 3.00
CA GLY A 271 -21.36 2.18 2.35
C GLY A 271 -22.13 1.69 1.13
N SER A 272 -23.30 2.28 0.89
CA SER A 272 -24.25 1.79 -0.11
C SER A 272 -24.79 2.92 -1.01
N TRP A 273 -25.43 2.51 -2.10
CA TRP A 273 -26.28 3.33 -2.96
C TRP A 273 -27.51 3.91 -2.23
N ASP A 274 -27.86 3.36 -1.06
CA ASP A 274 -28.90 3.91 -0.18
C ASP A 274 -28.50 5.20 0.56
N LYS A 275 -27.28 5.71 0.29
CA LYS A 275 -26.74 6.98 0.83
C LYS A 275 -26.38 6.92 2.31
N ALA A 276 -26.42 5.75 2.92
CA ALA A 276 -26.05 5.53 4.32
C ALA A 276 -24.74 4.74 4.43
N LEU A 277 -24.09 4.89 5.59
CA LEU A 277 -23.15 3.88 6.05
C LEU A 277 -23.78 3.08 7.18
N MET A 278 -23.39 1.81 7.27
CA MET A 278 -23.71 0.95 8.39
C MET A 278 -22.43 0.45 9.04
N VAL A 279 -22.40 0.49 10.36
CA VAL A 279 -21.32 -0.01 11.20
C VAL A 279 -21.82 -1.27 11.90
N TRP A 280 -21.06 -2.34 11.76
CA TRP A 280 -21.39 -3.69 12.20
C TRP A 280 -20.32 -4.20 13.18
N ASP A 281 -20.72 -4.80 14.30
CA ASP A 281 -19.81 -5.66 15.08
C ASP A 281 -20.02 -7.11 14.64
N ILE A 282 -19.03 -7.71 13.98
CA ILE A 282 -19.18 -9.06 13.39
C ILE A 282 -19.34 -10.18 14.43
N ARG A 283 -19.16 -9.87 15.72
CA ARG A 283 -19.35 -10.81 16.83
C ARG A 283 -20.79 -10.85 17.32
N GLN A 284 -21.63 -9.91 16.88
CA GLN A 284 -23.02 -9.76 17.33
C GLN A 284 -23.93 -9.57 16.11
N GLU A 285 -25.06 -10.26 16.08
CA GLU A 285 -25.97 -10.21 14.92
C GLU A 285 -26.72 -8.87 14.80
N ASP A 286 -27.05 -8.25 15.94
CA ASP A 286 -27.91 -7.05 15.99
C ASP A 286 -27.16 -5.72 16.12
N ALA A 287 -25.83 -5.74 16.18
CA ALA A 287 -25.02 -4.55 16.42
C ALA A 287 -24.86 -3.71 15.15
N VAL A 288 -25.88 -2.90 14.84
CA VAL A 288 -25.90 -2.01 13.67
C VAL A 288 -26.03 -0.55 14.11
N GLN A 289 -24.98 0.24 13.90
CA GLN A 289 -25.09 1.69 13.98
C GLN A 289 -25.21 2.25 12.56
N MET A 290 -26.29 2.98 12.32
CA MET A 290 -26.57 3.60 11.03
C MET A 290 -26.07 5.04 11.03
N LEU A 291 -25.32 5.43 10.01
CA LEU A 291 -24.75 6.78 9.83
C LEU A 291 -25.46 7.48 8.67
N HIS A 292 -26.34 8.42 9.02
CA HIS A 292 -27.12 9.20 8.04
C HIS A 292 -26.51 10.57 7.82
N GLY A 293 -26.44 11.00 6.55
CA GLY A 293 -26.15 12.40 6.23
C GLY A 293 -25.63 12.65 4.82
N HIS A 294 -25.07 11.64 4.15
CA HIS A 294 -24.74 11.76 2.73
C HIS A 294 -26.00 11.90 1.87
N ARG A 295 -25.87 12.62 0.75
CA ARG A 295 -26.99 12.91 -0.15
C ARG A 295 -27.01 12.03 -1.40
N GLU A 296 -25.91 11.34 -1.66
CA GLU A 296 -25.73 10.41 -2.77
C GLU A 296 -24.96 9.16 -2.31
N VAL A 297 -24.75 8.21 -3.21
CA VAL A 297 -24.04 6.94 -2.96
C VAL A 297 -22.75 7.14 -2.19
N VAL A 298 -22.49 6.27 -1.22
CA VAL A 298 -21.21 6.23 -0.50
C VAL A 298 -20.26 5.30 -1.25
N THR A 299 -19.31 5.88 -1.98
CA THR A 299 -18.42 5.19 -2.93
C THR A 299 -17.17 4.61 -2.26
N CYS A 300 -16.74 5.18 -1.14
CA CYS A 300 -15.55 4.74 -0.43
C CYS A 300 -15.64 5.04 1.06
N CYS A 301 -15.03 4.18 1.87
CA CYS A 301 -14.95 4.37 3.31
C CYS A 301 -13.62 3.89 3.86
N TYR A 302 -13.26 4.41 5.03
CA TYR A 302 -12.14 4.00 5.85
C TYR A 302 -12.59 3.95 7.31
N CYS A 303 -12.09 2.96 8.06
CA CYS A 303 -12.50 2.71 9.44
C CYS A 303 -11.26 2.65 10.35
N THR A 304 -11.34 3.31 11.49
CA THR A 304 -10.46 3.09 12.65
C THR A 304 -11.28 2.51 13.80
N GLU A 305 -10.70 2.36 14.99
CA GLU A 305 -11.45 1.86 16.16
C GLU A 305 -12.60 2.78 16.58
N ASP A 306 -12.43 4.11 16.48
CA ASP A 306 -13.40 5.09 16.97
C ASP A 306 -14.06 5.94 15.88
N THR A 307 -13.48 5.98 14.68
CA THR A 307 -13.91 6.89 13.61
C THR A 307 -14.10 6.21 12.27
N VAL A 308 -15.09 6.69 11.52
CA VAL A 308 -15.30 6.35 10.12
C VAL A 308 -15.07 7.59 9.28
N ILE A 309 -14.42 7.42 8.14
CA ILE A 309 -14.29 8.44 7.11
C ILE A 309 -14.95 7.91 5.86
N SER A 310 -15.85 8.69 5.27
CA SER A 310 -16.59 8.30 4.07
C SER A 310 -16.48 9.35 2.99
N GLY A 311 -16.40 8.91 1.74
CA GLY A 311 -16.48 9.74 0.55
C GLY A 311 -17.69 9.32 -0.28
N SER A 312 -18.35 10.29 -0.88
CA SER A 312 -19.63 10.06 -1.57
C SER A 312 -19.69 10.78 -2.92
N GLY A 313 -20.66 10.35 -3.74
CA GLY A 313 -21.08 11.05 -4.94
C GLY A 313 -21.61 12.46 -4.69
N ASP A 314 -21.93 12.83 -3.44
CA ASP A 314 -22.35 14.18 -3.07
C ASP A 314 -21.19 15.20 -3.04
N SER A 315 -19.98 14.76 -3.39
CA SER A 315 -18.72 15.54 -3.38
C SER A 315 -18.19 15.85 -1.98
N ASP A 316 -18.82 15.37 -0.91
CA ASP A 316 -18.36 15.57 0.46
C ASP A 316 -17.52 14.37 0.94
N VAL A 317 -16.55 14.67 1.80
CA VAL A 317 -15.96 13.68 2.70
C VAL A 317 -16.49 13.94 4.11
N ARG A 318 -16.89 12.90 4.83
CA ARG A 318 -17.44 13.03 6.19
C ARG A 318 -16.64 12.22 7.18
N ILE A 319 -16.48 12.77 8.38
CA ILE A 319 -15.87 12.09 9.52
C ILE A 319 -16.97 11.82 10.55
N TRP A 320 -17.06 10.58 10.99
CA TRP A 320 -18.09 10.11 11.91
C TRP A 320 -17.44 9.53 13.16
N ARG A 321 -18.12 9.67 14.30
CA ARG A 321 -17.76 8.96 15.53
C ARG A 321 -18.59 7.68 15.63
N ILE A 322 -17.93 6.53 15.75
CA ILE A 322 -18.59 5.22 15.77
C ILE A 322 -19.55 5.08 16.96
N PRO A 323 -19.13 5.33 18.22
CA PRO A 323 -20.01 5.10 19.37
C PRO A 323 -21.29 5.95 19.39
N SER A 324 -21.27 7.17 18.84
CA SER A 324 -22.44 8.07 18.85
C SER A 324 -23.21 8.08 17.54
N GLY A 325 -22.61 7.61 16.45
CA GLY A 325 -23.15 7.78 15.11
C GLY A 325 -23.15 9.23 14.59
N GLU A 326 -22.53 10.16 15.32
CA GLU A 326 -22.56 11.58 14.96
C GLU A 326 -21.56 11.90 13.85
N CYS A 327 -21.99 12.76 12.92
CA CYS A 327 -21.10 13.39 11.94
C CYS A 327 -20.29 14.49 12.63
N LEU A 328 -18.99 14.26 12.83
CA LEU A 328 -18.09 15.21 13.45
C LEU A 328 -17.72 16.36 12.51
N GLN A 329 -17.49 16.06 11.24
CA GLN A 329 -17.03 17.02 10.23
C GLN A 329 -17.60 16.69 8.86
N VAL A 330 -17.90 17.75 8.10
CA VAL A 330 -18.26 17.68 6.68
C VAL A 330 -17.23 18.48 5.89
N LEU A 331 -16.52 17.81 4.99
CA LEU A 331 -15.38 18.32 4.24
C LEU A 331 -15.80 18.56 2.78
N SER A 332 -16.33 19.75 2.54
CA SER A 332 -16.91 20.15 1.25
C SER A 332 -15.94 21.03 0.44
N ALA A 333 -14.95 20.42 -0.20
CA ALA A 333 -14.07 21.15 -1.14
C ALA A 333 -13.92 20.50 -2.52
N HIS A 334 -14.28 19.22 -2.68
CA HIS A 334 -14.33 18.61 -3.99
C HIS A 334 -15.49 19.19 -4.81
N LYS A 335 -15.30 19.24 -6.13
CA LYS A 335 -16.31 19.77 -7.07
C LYS A 335 -17.13 18.67 -7.73
N ALA A 336 -16.76 17.41 -7.49
CA ALA A 336 -17.42 16.24 -8.04
C ALA A 336 -17.21 15.05 -7.10
N GLU A 337 -17.84 13.93 -7.46
CA GLU A 337 -17.85 12.68 -6.72
C GLU A 337 -16.48 12.25 -6.20
N VAL A 338 -16.41 11.91 -4.91
CA VAL A 338 -15.22 11.31 -4.29
C VAL A 338 -15.24 9.82 -4.61
N TYR A 339 -14.12 9.23 -5.02
CA TYR A 339 -14.05 7.81 -5.41
C TYR A 339 -13.11 6.98 -4.54
N CYS A 340 -12.14 7.63 -3.89
CA CYS A 340 -11.17 6.92 -3.08
C CYS A 340 -10.68 7.77 -1.91
N LEU A 341 -10.33 7.07 -0.83
CA LEU A 341 -9.79 7.63 0.39
C LEU A 341 -8.52 6.87 0.80
N ALA A 342 -7.58 7.58 1.39
CA ALA A 342 -6.44 6.98 2.06
C ALA A 342 -6.10 7.81 3.31
N CYS A 343 -5.97 7.15 4.45
CA CYS A 343 -5.75 7.81 5.74
C CYS A 343 -4.41 7.41 6.34
N SER A 344 -3.73 8.39 6.93
CA SER A 344 -2.55 8.21 7.77
C SER A 344 -2.90 8.60 9.22
N THR A 345 -1.96 8.48 10.15
CA THR A 345 -2.17 8.96 11.53
C THR A 345 -2.44 10.46 11.58
N ASP A 346 -1.92 11.21 10.61
CA ASP A 346 -1.89 12.68 10.68
C ASP A 346 -2.89 13.34 9.71
N VAL A 347 -3.20 12.68 8.60
CA VAL A 347 -3.95 13.29 7.48
C VAL A 347 -4.92 12.31 6.81
N ILE A 348 -5.91 12.88 6.14
CA ILE A 348 -6.87 12.19 5.27
C ILE A 348 -6.63 12.67 3.84
N ALA A 349 -6.46 11.77 2.89
CA ALA A 349 -6.37 12.08 1.47
C ALA A 349 -7.62 11.59 0.73
N SER A 350 -8.25 12.46 -0.04
CA SER A 350 -9.44 12.15 -0.85
C SER A 350 -9.20 12.42 -2.33
N GLY A 351 -9.62 11.48 -3.19
CA GLY A 351 -9.48 11.57 -4.64
C GLY A 351 -10.84 11.60 -5.31
N SER A 352 -11.01 12.50 -6.27
CA SER A 352 -12.31 12.79 -6.91
C SER A 352 -12.26 12.69 -8.44
N SER A 353 -13.44 12.66 -9.06
CA SER A 353 -13.62 12.84 -10.50
C SER A 353 -13.31 14.24 -11.00
N ASP A 354 -13.17 15.24 -10.11
CA ASP A 354 -12.70 16.58 -10.44
C ASP A 354 -11.19 16.64 -10.80
N SER A 355 -10.52 15.49 -10.86
CA SER A 355 -9.09 15.33 -11.15
C SER A 355 -8.16 15.90 -10.08
N THR A 356 -8.69 16.21 -8.89
CA THR A 356 -7.91 16.69 -7.75
C THR A 356 -7.81 15.65 -6.64
N ILE A 357 -6.79 15.82 -5.82
CA ILE A 357 -6.66 15.14 -4.54
C ILE A 357 -6.60 16.20 -3.46
N ILE A 358 -7.39 16.08 -2.40
CA ILE A 358 -7.36 17.02 -1.28
C ILE A 358 -6.80 16.30 -0.05
N ILE A 359 -5.88 16.99 0.64
CA ILE A 359 -5.31 16.55 1.91
C ILE A 359 -5.97 17.35 3.03
N TRP A 360 -6.51 16.65 4.00
CA TRP A 360 -7.25 17.20 5.12
C TRP A 360 -6.56 16.85 6.43
N SER A 361 -6.73 17.72 7.43
CA SER A 361 -6.54 17.34 8.82
C SER A 361 -7.78 16.60 9.34
N TYR A 362 -7.61 15.81 10.41
CA TYR A 362 -8.75 15.21 11.13
C TYR A 362 -9.67 16.24 11.79
N SER A 363 -9.20 17.48 12.01
CA SER A 363 -10.04 18.60 12.46
C SER A 363 -10.89 19.21 11.34
N GLY A 364 -10.72 18.75 10.10
CA GLY A 364 -11.46 19.18 8.92
C GLY A 364 -10.89 20.39 8.18
N SER A 365 -9.67 20.81 8.50
CA SER A 365 -8.98 21.85 7.73
C SER A 365 -8.41 21.29 6.42
N LEU A 366 -8.58 22.04 5.33
CA LEU A 366 -7.91 21.75 4.06
C LEU A 366 -6.44 22.14 4.18
N LEU A 367 -5.54 21.17 4.06
CA LEU A 367 -4.09 21.37 4.13
C LEU A 367 -3.52 21.66 2.73
N HIS A 368 -3.82 20.80 1.75
CA HIS A 368 -3.32 20.93 0.39
C HIS A 368 -4.33 20.45 -0.65
N THR A 369 -4.31 21.08 -1.82
CA THR A 369 -4.99 20.61 -3.03
C THR A 369 -3.93 20.21 -4.05
N LEU A 370 -3.86 18.92 -4.38
CA LEU A 370 -2.89 18.37 -5.32
C LEU A 370 -3.53 18.26 -6.70
N THR A 371 -2.99 19.03 -7.65
CA THR A 371 -3.44 19.05 -9.05
C THR A 371 -2.37 18.45 -9.95
N GLY A 372 -2.70 17.42 -10.72
CA GLY A 372 -1.75 16.77 -11.63
C GLY A 372 -2.32 15.59 -12.42
N HIS A 373 -3.46 15.07 -12.00
CA HIS A 373 -4.27 14.13 -12.77
C HIS A 373 -5.03 14.84 -13.88
N LEU A 374 -5.34 14.10 -14.95
CA LEU A 374 -6.09 14.59 -16.12
C LEU A 374 -7.49 13.96 -16.22
N GLY A 375 -7.86 13.14 -15.23
CA GLY A 375 -9.12 12.44 -15.16
C GLY A 375 -9.37 11.96 -13.74
N VAL A 376 -10.33 11.06 -13.58
CA VAL A 376 -10.78 10.56 -12.28
C VAL A 376 -9.62 9.94 -11.50
N VAL A 377 -9.47 10.35 -10.24
CA VAL A 377 -8.56 9.69 -9.30
C VAL A 377 -9.30 8.51 -8.69
N ARG A 378 -8.84 7.29 -8.99
CA ARG A 378 -9.52 6.04 -8.61
C ARG A 378 -8.88 5.31 -7.44
N CYS A 379 -7.59 5.52 -7.24
CA CYS A 379 -6.82 4.82 -6.22
C CYS A 379 -5.94 5.79 -5.46
N LEU A 380 -5.94 5.67 -4.14
CA LEU A 380 -4.98 6.36 -3.27
C LEU A 380 -4.33 5.35 -2.34
N TYR A 381 -3.06 5.59 -2.06
CA TYR A 381 -2.32 4.91 -1.02
C TYR A 381 -1.44 5.91 -0.31
N ILE A 382 -1.53 5.96 1.02
CA ILE A 382 -0.71 6.83 1.84
C ILE A 382 0.11 5.99 2.81
N ASN A 383 1.38 6.37 2.99
CA ASN A 383 2.21 5.88 4.08
C ASN A 383 2.84 7.08 4.82
N GLU A 384 3.70 6.80 5.80
CA GLU A 384 4.35 7.87 6.58
C GLU A 384 5.16 8.85 5.73
N PHE A 385 5.62 8.46 4.54
CA PHE A 385 6.60 9.20 3.75
C PHE A 385 6.03 9.83 2.47
N ARG A 386 5.01 9.23 1.86
CA ARG A 386 4.49 9.62 0.55
C ARG A 386 3.02 9.26 0.37
N LEU A 387 2.41 9.94 -0.58
CA LEU A 387 1.12 9.58 -1.15
C LEU A 387 1.34 9.12 -2.59
N VAL A 388 0.79 7.96 -2.93
CA VAL A 388 0.72 7.46 -4.31
C VAL A 388 -0.73 7.55 -4.75
N SER A 389 -0.94 8.04 -5.96
CA SER A 389 -2.27 8.20 -6.54
C SER A 389 -2.31 7.63 -7.95
N GLY A 390 -3.33 6.83 -8.22
CA GLY A 390 -3.61 6.27 -9.54
C GLY A 390 -4.91 6.84 -10.07
N GLY A 391 -4.89 7.28 -11.33
CA GLY A 391 -6.08 7.81 -11.99
C GLY A 391 -6.20 7.33 -13.43
N ASP A 392 -7.24 7.84 -14.07
CA ASP A 392 -7.42 7.69 -15.52
C ASP A 392 -6.30 8.41 -16.30
N GLN A 393 -6.19 8.09 -17.58
CA GLN A 393 -5.21 8.64 -18.51
C GLN A 393 -3.75 8.32 -18.15
N LYS A 394 -3.47 7.08 -17.69
CA LYS A 394 -2.11 6.51 -17.59
C LYS A 394 -1.19 7.19 -16.58
N LYS A 395 -1.72 7.93 -15.61
CA LYS A 395 -0.92 8.66 -14.62
C LYS A 395 -0.96 7.99 -13.26
N ILE A 396 0.23 7.65 -12.77
CA ILE A 396 0.45 7.41 -11.35
C ILE A 396 1.35 8.52 -10.84
N ASN A 397 0.85 9.31 -9.88
CA ASN A 397 1.60 10.40 -9.29
C ASN A 397 2.03 10.02 -7.87
N VAL A 398 3.30 10.27 -7.56
CA VAL A 398 3.90 10.16 -6.23
C VAL A 398 4.10 11.56 -5.69
N TRP A 399 3.56 11.81 -4.51
CA TRP A 399 3.52 13.13 -3.87
C TRP A 399 4.18 13.09 -2.51
N ASP A 400 4.82 14.19 -2.16
CA ASP A 400 5.04 14.57 -0.78
C ASP A 400 3.78 15.31 -0.29
N TYR A 401 2.92 14.58 0.43
CA TYR A 401 1.65 15.10 0.90
C TYR A 401 1.81 16.14 2.01
N ARG A 402 2.98 16.24 2.66
CA ARG A 402 3.24 17.22 3.73
C ARG A 402 3.64 18.59 3.19
N SER A 403 4.30 18.61 2.03
CA SER A 403 4.64 19.86 1.34
C SER A 403 3.68 20.19 0.18
N GLY A 404 2.81 19.25 -0.18
CA GLY A 404 1.92 19.34 -1.34
C GLY A 404 2.63 19.25 -2.69
N LYS A 405 3.89 18.81 -2.72
CA LYS A 405 4.71 18.78 -3.94
C LYS A 405 4.58 17.44 -4.66
N LEU A 406 4.47 17.51 -5.99
CA LEU A 406 4.62 16.35 -6.86
C LEU A 406 6.11 15.95 -6.88
N LEU A 407 6.41 14.71 -6.48
CA LEU A 407 7.77 14.16 -6.52
C LEU A 407 8.04 13.57 -7.91
N ASN A 408 7.16 12.70 -8.36
CA ASN A 408 7.32 12.01 -9.64
C ASN A 408 5.99 11.58 -10.27
N THR A 409 5.97 11.49 -11.59
CA THR A 409 4.89 10.90 -12.37
C THR A 409 5.38 9.69 -13.15
N ILE A 410 4.68 8.57 -13.00
CA ILE A 410 4.87 7.37 -13.79
C ILE A 410 3.81 7.38 -14.90
N HIS A 411 4.27 7.40 -16.15
CA HIS A 411 3.40 7.28 -17.33
C HIS A 411 3.45 5.86 -17.86
N ARG A 412 2.40 5.06 -17.66
CA ARG A 412 2.33 3.70 -18.20
C ARG A 412 0.92 3.31 -18.60
N ASN A 413 0.83 2.52 -19.67
CA ASN A 413 -0.39 1.80 -20.03
C ASN A 413 -0.67 0.80 -18.89
N PRO A 414 -1.91 0.76 -18.37
CA PRO A 414 -3.18 1.00 -19.08
C PRO A 414 -3.77 2.41 -18.94
N THR A 415 -4.71 2.77 -19.82
CA THR A 415 -5.41 4.08 -19.82
C THR A 415 -6.23 4.31 -18.56
N ARG A 416 -6.72 3.25 -17.92
CA ARG A 416 -7.50 3.32 -16.68
C ARG A 416 -6.79 2.50 -15.61
N LEU A 417 -6.63 3.07 -14.43
CA LEU A 417 -6.07 2.38 -13.26
C LEU A 417 -7.14 2.35 -12.18
N HIS A 418 -7.65 1.17 -11.86
CA HIS A 418 -8.76 1.02 -10.93
C HIS A 418 -8.36 0.28 -9.64
N LYS A 419 -7.22 -0.42 -9.62
CA LYS A 419 -6.63 -1.02 -8.40
C LYS A 419 -5.13 -0.80 -8.36
N MET A 420 -4.64 -0.47 -7.18
CA MET A 420 -3.23 -0.19 -6.92
C MET A 420 -2.87 -0.74 -5.54
N LEU A 421 -1.76 -1.49 -5.48
CA LEU A 421 -1.15 -1.93 -4.24
C LEU A 421 0.27 -1.37 -4.19
N VAL A 422 0.61 -0.77 -3.06
CA VAL A 422 1.93 -0.17 -2.84
C VAL A 422 2.55 -0.88 -1.64
N THR A 423 3.76 -1.39 -1.83
CA THR A 423 4.64 -1.81 -0.74
C THR A 423 5.78 -0.80 -0.62
N ASP A 424 6.65 -0.97 0.38
CA ASP A 424 7.80 -0.07 0.55
C ASP A 424 8.72 -0.07 -0.69
N THR A 425 8.85 -1.21 -1.36
CA THR A 425 9.78 -1.42 -2.49
C THR A 425 9.09 -1.49 -3.85
N LYS A 426 7.79 -1.82 -3.92
CA LYS A 426 7.09 -2.16 -5.17
C LYS A 426 5.75 -1.44 -5.28
N LEU A 427 5.33 -1.26 -6.53
CA LEU A 427 4.03 -0.74 -6.92
C LEU A 427 3.40 -1.72 -7.89
N ILE A 428 2.26 -2.28 -7.53
CA ILE A 428 1.53 -3.28 -8.30
C ILE A 428 0.22 -2.66 -8.76
N THR A 429 -0.07 -2.79 -10.05
CA THR A 429 -1.27 -2.22 -10.67
C THR A 429 -1.99 -3.24 -11.52
N ALA A 430 -3.32 -3.19 -11.52
CA ALA A 430 -4.16 -4.02 -12.36
C ALA A 430 -4.80 -3.20 -13.48
N SER A 431 -4.69 -3.72 -14.70
CA SER A 431 -5.36 -3.16 -15.86
C SER A 431 -6.80 -3.64 -15.96
N PRO A 432 -7.77 -2.71 -16.08
CA PRO A 432 -9.14 -3.02 -16.48
C PRO A 432 -9.29 -3.09 -18.02
N GLU A 433 -8.23 -2.92 -18.80
CA GLU A 433 -8.28 -3.12 -20.26
C GLU A 433 -8.13 -4.60 -20.61
N THR A 434 -8.82 -5.04 -21.65
CA THR A 434 -8.69 -6.40 -22.19
C THR A 434 -7.53 -6.48 -23.21
N PRO A 435 -6.64 -7.48 -23.11
CA PRO A 435 -6.56 -8.50 -22.07
C PRO A 435 -6.04 -7.94 -20.73
N GLY A 436 -6.61 -8.42 -19.63
CA GLY A 436 -6.22 -8.01 -18.28
C GLY A 436 -4.76 -8.29 -17.98
N THR A 437 -4.04 -7.28 -17.51
CA THR A 437 -2.62 -7.38 -17.16
C THR A 437 -2.36 -6.85 -15.77
N VAL A 438 -1.42 -7.48 -15.06
CA VAL A 438 -0.91 -6.99 -13.78
C VAL A 438 0.53 -6.53 -13.98
N THR A 439 0.80 -5.28 -13.63
CA THR A 439 2.13 -4.67 -13.80
C THR A 439 2.80 -4.46 -12.45
N VAL A 440 4.04 -4.93 -12.30
CA VAL A 440 4.85 -4.75 -11.10
C VAL A 440 5.99 -3.79 -11.41
N ILE A 441 6.03 -2.67 -10.70
CA ILE A 441 7.08 -1.65 -10.75
C ILE A 441 7.92 -1.80 -9.49
N SER A 442 9.24 -1.85 -9.64
CA SER A 442 10.18 -1.94 -8.52
C SER A 442 11.00 -0.65 -8.40
N TYR A 443 11.02 -0.08 -7.20
CA TYR A 443 11.89 1.04 -6.82
C TYR A 443 13.15 0.58 -6.08
N TRP A 444 13.19 -0.71 -5.76
CA TRP A 444 14.38 -1.46 -5.43
C TRP A 444 15.13 -1.81 -6.72
#